data_AF-A0A0C9X8Q6-F1
#
_entry.id   AF-A0A0C9X8Q6-F1
#
_cell.length_a   1.000
_cell.length_b   1.000
_cell.length_c   1.000
_cell.angle_alpha   90.00
_cell.angle_beta   90.00
_cell.angle_gamma   90.00
#
_symmetry.space_group_name_H-M   'P 1'
#
loop_
_entity.id
_entity.type
_entity.pdbx_description
1 polymer ?
#
loop_
_entity_poly.entity_id
_entity_poly.type
_entity_poly.pdbx_seq_one_letter_code
_entity_poly.pdbx_strand_id
1 'polypeptide(L)'
;MTVDFFSGNVSKIRVQDQEFNVIKHIYSSLVLFGCGTHIFLVQDKDGKSHILKDAWLLANQGMSEITLLSTISKKLQEDSSPDAQKFQSMHPRFIVGEEIEDSTKKRRGRVSDPPPERLHRRVVTGPVGDTLTSFRSCEEFVKVLLDCVDWLEFLHKKCEIVHGDLSVNNIVIYRSPLPHPPPKD
;
A
#
# COMPACT_ATOMS: atom_id res chain seq x y z
N MET A 1 -10.80 -14.52 -0.46
CA MET A 1 -11.23 -13.66 0.66
C MET A 1 -12.29 -14.44 1.42
N THR A 2 -12.15 -14.54 2.74
CA THR A 2 -13.09 -15.23 3.62
C THR A 2 -13.95 -14.18 4.31
N VAL A 3 -15.27 -14.33 4.19
CA VAL A 3 -16.26 -13.43 4.80
C VAL A 3 -16.97 -14.21 5.90
N ASP A 4 -17.04 -13.62 7.08
CA ASP A 4 -17.88 -14.14 8.15
C ASP A 4 -19.35 -13.94 7.79
N PHE A 5 -20.10 -15.03 7.65
CA PHE A 5 -21.48 -15.00 7.14
C PHE A 5 -22.45 -14.27 8.06
N PHE A 6 -22.18 -14.21 9.37
CA PHE A 6 -23.06 -13.56 10.33
C PHE A 6 -22.87 -12.04 10.34
N SER A 7 -21.62 -11.58 10.34
CA SER A 7 -21.30 -10.16 10.40
C SER A 7 -21.12 -9.50 9.03
N GLY A 8 -20.94 -10.28 7.97
CA GLY A 8 -20.57 -9.78 6.65
C GLY A 8 -19.14 -9.22 6.58
N ASN A 9 -18.36 -9.33 7.67
CA ASN A 9 -17.01 -8.80 7.73
C ASN A 9 -16.03 -9.75 7.04
N VAL A 10 -15.04 -9.16 6.38
CA VAL A 10 -13.90 -9.92 5.87
C VAL A 10 -13.01 -10.31 7.04
N SER A 11 -12.77 -11.61 7.22
CA SER A 11 -11.93 -12.14 8.29
C SER A 11 -10.52 -12.48 7.83
N LYS A 12 -10.37 -12.95 6.58
CA LYS A 12 -9.08 -13.37 6.01
C LYS A 12 -8.96 -13.01 4.54
N ILE A 13 -7.77 -12.63 4.12
CA ILE A 13 -7.46 -12.35 2.72
C ILE A 13 -6.17 -13.08 2.34
N ARG A 14 -6.21 -13.80 1.22
CA ARG A 14 -5.04 -14.44 0.61
C ARG A 14 -4.52 -13.57 -0.52
N VAL A 15 -3.19 -13.42 -0.58
CA VAL A 15 -2.44 -12.76 -1.65
C VAL A 15 -1.30 -13.69 -2.03
N GLN A 16 -1.32 -14.21 -3.26
CA GLN A 16 -0.48 -15.34 -3.70
C GLN A 16 -0.57 -16.52 -2.71
N ASP A 17 0.55 -16.93 -2.11
CA ASP A 17 0.63 -18.03 -1.14
C ASP A 17 0.59 -17.60 0.32
N GLN A 18 0.35 -16.32 0.59
CA GLN A 18 0.28 -15.78 1.95
C GLN A 18 -1.17 -15.48 2.36
N GLU A 19 -1.54 -15.93 3.56
CA GLU A 19 -2.82 -15.60 4.19
C GLU A 19 -2.61 -14.54 5.28
N PHE A 20 -3.48 -13.53 5.27
CA PHE A 20 -3.49 -12.47 6.25
C PHE A 20 -4.83 -12.43 6.99
N ASN A 21 -4.76 -12.27 8.32
CA ASN A 21 -5.91 -12.04 9.17
C ASN A 21 -6.30 -10.56 9.09
N VAL A 22 -7.57 -10.25 8.81
CA VAL A 22 -8.05 -8.88 8.78
C VAL A 22 -8.31 -8.40 10.20
N ILE A 23 -7.61 -7.34 10.59
CA ILE A 23 -7.85 -6.66 11.86
C ILE A 23 -8.96 -5.63 11.69
N LYS A 24 -8.87 -4.83 10.62
CA LYS A 24 -9.78 -3.71 10.39
C LYS A 24 -9.88 -3.36 8.91
N HIS A 25 -11.10 -3.04 8.47
CA HIS A 25 -11.33 -2.35 7.22
C HIS A 25 -11.16 -0.83 7.44
N ILE A 26 -10.13 -0.24 6.85
CA ILE A 26 -9.74 1.16 7.10
C ILE A 26 -10.45 2.10 6.14
N TYR A 27 -10.59 1.70 4.88
CA TYR A 27 -11.16 2.56 3.84
C TYR A 27 -11.87 1.74 2.76
N SER A 28 -12.97 2.28 2.24
CA SER A 28 -13.65 1.79 1.05
C SER A 28 -14.04 2.95 0.14
N SER A 29 -13.71 2.84 -1.15
CA SER A 29 -14.20 3.75 -2.17
C SER A 29 -15.61 3.32 -2.59
N LEU A 30 -16.62 4.07 -2.16
CA LEU A 30 -18.04 3.81 -2.47
C LEU A 30 -18.47 4.37 -3.84
N VAL A 31 -17.53 4.78 -4.70
CA VAL A 31 -17.85 5.36 -6.00
C VAL A 31 -18.24 4.26 -6.98
N LEU A 32 -19.50 4.30 -7.46
CA LEU A 32 -20.09 3.30 -8.38
C LEU A 32 -19.26 3.02 -9.65
N PHE A 33 -18.54 4.03 -10.16
CA PHE A 33 -17.70 3.92 -11.36
C PHE A 33 -16.19 4.04 -11.07
N GLY A 34 -15.79 3.91 -9.81
CA GLY A 34 -14.39 3.98 -9.37
C GLY A 34 -13.64 2.65 -9.47
N CYS A 35 -12.46 2.59 -8.85
CA CYS A 35 -11.66 1.37 -8.76
C CYS A 35 -12.16 0.40 -7.66
N GLY A 36 -13.24 0.72 -6.94
CA GLY A 36 -13.75 -0.12 -5.84
C GLY A 36 -12.67 -0.45 -4.81
N THR A 37 -11.79 0.51 -4.51
CA THR A 37 -10.62 0.29 -3.65
C THR A 37 -11.05 0.04 -2.21
N HIS A 38 -10.56 -1.05 -1.63
CA HIS A 38 -10.64 -1.38 -0.22
C HIS A 38 -9.25 -1.41 0.40
N ILE A 39 -9.08 -0.81 1.57
CA ILE A 39 -7.85 -0.84 2.34
C ILE A 39 -8.10 -1.52 3.68
N PHE A 40 -7.31 -2.52 4.00
CA PHE A 40 -7.40 -3.29 5.23
C PHE A 40 -6.11 -3.17 6.04
N LEU A 41 -6.25 -3.05 7.36
CA LEU A 41 -5.19 -3.39 8.31
C LEU A 41 -5.23 -4.91 8.48
N VAL A 42 -4.12 -5.57 8.20
CA VAL A 42 -4.02 -7.03 8.27
C VAL A 42 -2.80 -7.48 9.06
N GLN A 43 -2.83 -8.70 9.57
CA GLN A 43 -1.72 -9.35 10.26
C GLN A 43 -1.27 -10.59 9.50
N ASP A 44 0.04 -10.77 9.37
CA ASP A 44 0.62 -12.02 8.88
C ASP A 44 0.63 -13.11 9.96
N LYS A 45 1.14 -14.30 9.60
CA LYS A 45 1.27 -15.44 10.50
C LYS A 45 2.18 -15.18 11.71
N ASP A 46 3.10 -14.23 11.60
CA ASP A 46 4.07 -13.87 12.64
C ASP A 46 3.53 -12.72 13.53
N GLY A 47 2.27 -12.31 13.32
CA GLY A 47 1.61 -11.25 14.07
C GLY A 47 2.01 -9.83 13.67
N LYS A 48 2.79 -9.67 12.59
CA LYS A 48 3.20 -8.36 12.10
C LYS A 48 2.09 -7.72 11.28
N SER A 49 1.87 -6.43 11.52
CA SER A 49 0.79 -5.67 10.88
C SER A 49 1.24 -5.03 9.56
N HIS A 50 0.35 -5.06 8.57
CA HIS A 50 0.55 -4.56 7.22
C HIS A 50 -0.71 -3.87 6.70
N ILE A 51 -0.56 -3.10 5.62
CA ILE A 51 -1.66 -2.55 4.85
C ILE A 51 -1.89 -3.43 3.63
N LEU A 52 -3.13 -3.90 3.44
CA LEU A 52 -3.57 -4.60 2.24
C LEU A 52 -4.50 -3.70 1.45
N LYS A 53 -4.12 -3.39 0.21
CA LYS A 53 -4.93 -2.69 -0.78
C LYS A 53 -5.50 -3.70 -1.75
N ASP A 54 -6.83 -3.72 -1.87
CA ASP A 54 -7.59 -4.53 -2.81
C ASP A 54 -8.34 -3.57 -3.75
N ALA A 55 -8.10 -3.64 -5.07
CA ALA A 55 -8.65 -2.68 -6.02
C ALA A 55 -8.87 -3.26 -7.44
N TRP A 56 -9.78 -2.63 -8.18
CA TRP A 56 -10.09 -2.89 -9.58
C TRP A 56 -9.53 -1.81 -10.50
N LEU A 57 -8.41 -2.08 -11.13
CA LEU A 57 -7.60 -1.12 -11.88
C LEU A 57 -7.81 -1.27 -13.38
N LEU A 58 -7.68 -0.19 -14.15
CA LEU A 58 -7.86 -0.25 -15.61
C LEU A 58 -6.79 -1.16 -16.24
N ALA A 59 -7.21 -2.09 -17.10
CA ALA A 59 -6.35 -3.16 -17.62
C ALA A 59 -5.11 -2.65 -18.40
N ASN A 60 -5.22 -1.49 -19.05
CA ASN A 60 -4.20 -0.96 -19.95
C ASN A 60 -3.50 0.31 -19.40
N GLN A 61 -3.55 0.55 -18.09
CA GLN A 61 -2.87 1.70 -17.49
C GLN A 61 -1.44 1.36 -17.06
N GLY A 62 -0.48 1.77 -17.90
CA GLY A 62 0.93 1.97 -17.51
C GLY A 62 1.60 0.79 -16.80
N MET A 63 2.59 1.12 -15.96
CA MET A 63 3.32 0.16 -15.13
C MET A 63 2.47 -0.27 -13.94
N SER A 64 2.47 -1.56 -13.60
CA SER A 64 1.75 -2.04 -12.42
C SER A 64 2.39 -1.53 -11.12
N GLU A 65 1.55 -1.26 -10.12
CA GLU A 65 1.98 -0.85 -8.78
C GLU A 65 2.89 -1.92 -8.15
N ILE A 66 2.63 -3.20 -8.41
CA ILE A 66 3.47 -4.33 -7.99
C ILE A 66 4.88 -4.19 -8.58
N THR A 67 5.00 -3.93 -9.88
CA THR A 67 6.31 -3.77 -10.55
C THR A 67 7.05 -2.55 -10.04
N LEU A 68 6.36 -1.41 -9.82
CA LEU A 68 6.96 -0.20 -9.28
C LEU A 68 7.49 -0.43 -7.86
N LEU A 69 6.67 -0.97 -6.96
CA LEU A 69 7.05 -1.23 -5.58
C LEU A 69 8.15 -2.28 -5.45
N SER A 70 8.13 -3.32 -6.30
CA SER A 70 9.20 -4.33 -6.37
C SER A 70 10.52 -3.72 -6.85
N THR A 71 10.46 -2.88 -7.88
CA THR A 71 11.64 -2.17 -8.41
C THR A 71 12.27 -1.27 -7.34
N ILE A 72 11.45 -0.48 -6.65
CA ILE A 72 11.89 0.40 -5.56
C ILE A 72 12.55 -0.43 -4.44
N SER A 73 11.89 -1.51 -4.01
CA SER A 73 12.41 -2.37 -2.94
C SER A 73 13.75 -3.00 -3.31
N LYS A 74 13.91 -3.46 -4.56
CA LYS A 74 15.17 -4.00 -5.07
C LYS A 74 16.27 -2.93 -5.08
N LYS A 75 16.00 -1.74 -5.61
CA LYS A 75 16.96 -0.64 -5.66
C LYS A 75 17.44 -0.21 -4.26
N LEU A 76 16.56 -0.20 -3.27
CA LEU A 76 16.91 0.11 -1.89
C LEU A 76 17.77 -0.96 -1.21
N GLN A 77 17.65 -2.23 -1.62
CA GLN A 77 18.49 -3.31 -1.12
C GLN A 77 19.88 -3.30 -1.75
N GLU A 78 19.97 -2.91 -3.02
CA GLU A 78 21.23 -2.85 -3.77
C GLU A 78 22.04 -1.57 -3.48
N ASP A 79 21.38 -0.46 -3.15
CA ASP A 79 22.03 0.82 -2.87
C ASP A 79 22.49 0.90 -1.39
N SER A 80 23.80 0.91 -1.19
CA SER A 80 24.42 1.02 0.14
C SER A 80 24.66 2.48 0.58
N SER A 81 24.23 3.47 -0.20
CA SER A 81 24.40 4.89 0.14
C SER A 81 23.66 5.26 1.43
N PRO A 82 24.10 6.33 2.13
CA PRO A 82 23.41 6.83 3.31
C PRO A 82 21.93 7.15 3.05
N ASP A 83 21.61 7.66 1.85
CA ASP A 83 20.25 8.01 1.44
C ASP A 83 19.37 6.77 1.37
N ALA A 84 19.84 5.69 0.75
CA ALA A 84 19.12 4.43 0.68
C ALA A 84 18.92 3.80 2.08
N GLN A 85 19.95 3.84 2.93
CA GLN A 85 19.87 3.35 4.31
C GLN A 85 18.83 4.11 5.14
N LYS A 86 18.74 5.45 4.97
CA LYS A 86 17.68 6.27 5.58
C LYS A 86 16.30 5.72 5.23
N PHE A 87 16.06 5.41 3.97
CA PHE A 87 14.75 4.94 3.52
C PHE A 87 14.43 3.49 3.88
N GLN A 88 15.41 2.59 4.01
CA GLN A 88 15.18 1.17 4.35
C GLN A 88 14.27 0.97 5.59
N SER A 89 14.34 1.90 6.56
CA SER A 89 13.54 1.84 7.80
C SER A 89 12.21 2.62 7.73
N MET A 90 12.05 3.56 6.80
CA MET A 90 10.94 4.53 6.80
C MET A 90 9.98 4.39 5.61
N HIS A 91 10.40 3.81 4.48
CA HIS A 91 9.55 3.71 3.29
C HIS A 91 8.52 2.57 3.38
N PRO A 92 7.41 2.66 2.61
CA PRO A 92 6.51 1.54 2.40
C PRO A 92 7.25 0.40 1.67
N ARG A 93 7.58 -0.66 2.41
CA ARG A 93 8.17 -1.89 1.88
C ARG A 93 7.10 -2.70 1.18
N PHE A 94 7.43 -3.18 -0.01
CA PHE A 94 6.65 -4.19 -0.69
C PHE A 94 6.76 -5.53 0.05
N ILE A 95 5.62 -6.11 0.43
CA ILE A 95 5.58 -7.42 1.10
C ILE A 95 5.23 -8.51 0.08
N VAL A 96 4.07 -8.34 -0.58
CA VAL A 96 3.57 -9.27 -1.60
C VAL A 96 2.51 -8.56 -2.44
N GLY A 97 2.31 -9.01 -3.67
CA GLY A 97 1.26 -8.49 -4.54
C GLY A 97 0.82 -9.52 -5.57
N GLU A 98 -0.44 -9.44 -5.98
CA GLU A 98 -1.06 -10.39 -6.90
C GLU A 98 -1.94 -9.64 -7.90
N GLU A 99 -1.71 -9.87 -9.19
CA GLU A 99 -2.70 -9.60 -10.22
C GLU A 99 -3.64 -10.81 -10.26
N ILE A 100 -4.85 -10.65 -9.73
CA ILE A 100 -5.83 -11.72 -9.68
C ILE A 100 -6.36 -11.92 -11.10
N GLU A 101 -6.48 -13.17 -11.55
CA GLU A 101 -7.02 -13.53 -12.88
C GLU A 101 -8.54 -13.29 -13.02
N ASP A 102 -9.03 -12.18 -12.46
CA ASP A 102 -10.41 -11.73 -12.53
C ASP A 102 -10.49 -10.37 -13.24
N SER A 103 -11.55 -10.22 -14.03
CA SER A 103 -11.78 -9.04 -14.86
C SER A 103 -13.25 -8.70 -14.86
N THR A 104 -13.55 -7.40 -14.76
CA THR A 104 -14.92 -6.91 -14.92
C THR A 104 -15.51 -7.26 -16.29
N LYS A 105 -14.69 -7.43 -17.33
CA LYS A 105 -15.16 -7.86 -18.67
C LYS A 105 -15.80 -9.25 -18.63
N LYS A 106 -15.24 -10.18 -17.84
CA LYS A 106 -15.81 -11.53 -17.66
C LYS A 106 -17.21 -11.49 -17.01
N ARG A 107 -17.51 -10.45 -16.24
CA ARG A 107 -18.74 -10.32 -15.44
C ARG A 107 -19.83 -9.46 -16.09
N ARG A 108 -19.49 -8.66 -17.12
CA ARG A 108 -20.42 -7.68 -17.74
C ARG A 108 -21.35 -8.26 -18.81
N GLY A 109 -21.11 -9.48 -19.32
CA GLY A 109 -21.98 -10.08 -20.33
C GLY A 109 -22.00 -9.30 -21.67
N ARG A 110 -23.19 -9.11 -22.26
CA ARG A 110 -23.39 -8.49 -23.59
C ARG A 110 -23.91 -7.05 -23.51
N VAL A 111 -23.26 -6.20 -22.73
CA VAL A 111 -23.58 -4.77 -22.72
C VAL A 111 -23.06 -4.14 -24.03
N SER A 112 -23.91 -3.34 -24.69
CA SER A 112 -23.65 -2.76 -26.01
C SER A 112 -22.48 -1.77 -26.02
N ASP A 113 -22.29 -1.03 -24.92
CA ASP A 113 -21.20 -0.08 -24.70
C ASP A 113 -20.63 -0.29 -23.29
N PRO A 114 -19.76 -1.31 -23.11
CA PRO A 114 -19.27 -1.66 -21.79
C PRO A 114 -18.25 -0.62 -21.30
N PRO A 115 -18.27 -0.24 -20.01
CA PRO A 115 -17.21 0.56 -19.43
C PRO A 115 -15.85 -0.12 -19.57
N PRO A 116 -14.74 0.65 -19.50
CA PRO A 116 -13.39 0.10 -19.61
C PRO A 116 -13.15 -1.11 -18.70
N GLU A 117 -12.39 -2.07 -19.24
CA GLU A 117 -12.00 -3.27 -18.52
C GLU A 117 -11.13 -2.92 -17.31
N ARG A 118 -11.49 -3.53 -16.17
CA ARG A 118 -10.74 -3.45 -14.93
C ARG A 118 -10.30 -4.85 -14.48
N LEU A 119 -9.04 -4.94 -14.08
CA LEU A 119 -8.38 -6.12 -13.51
C LEU A 119 -8.31 -5.99 -11.99
N HIS A 120 -8.47 -7.11 -11.30
CA HIS A 120 -8.43 -7.16 -9.85
C HIS A 120 -6.99 -7.31 -9.35
N ARG A 121 -6.55 -6.42 -8.45
CA ARG A 121 -5.21 -6.44 -7.87
C ARG A 121 -5.26 -6.40 -6.35
N ARG A 122 -4.35 -7.13 -5.71
CA ARG A 122 -4.02 -6.97 -4.30
C ARG A 122 -2.55 -6.63 -4.11
N VAL A 123 -2.28 -5.68 -3.21
CA VAL A 123 -0.92 -5.29 -2.83
C VAL A 123 -0.85 -5.19 -1.31
N VAL A 124 0.18 -5.78 -0.72
CA VAL A 124 0.47 -5.68 0.71
C VAL A 124 1.75 -4.89 0.91
N THR A 125 1.69 -3.85 1.72
CA THR A 125 2.82 -3.00 2.08
C THR A 125 2.93 -2.82 3.59
N GLY A 126 4.13 -2.46 4.05
CA GLY A 126 4.35 -2.05 5.43
C GLY A 126 5.64 -1.25 5.58
N PRO A 127 5.80 -0.43 6.61
CA PRO A 127 5.01 -0.41 7.83
C PRO A 127 3.67 0.33 7.70
N VAL A 128 2.80 0.16 8.70
CA VAL A 128 1.54 0.90 8.82
C VAL A 128 1.85 2.32 9.28
N GLY A 129 1.44 3.31 8.48
CA GLY A 129 1.58 4.73 8.80
C GLY A 129 0.24 5.40 9.12
N ASP A 130 0.31 6.52 9.82
CA ASP A 130 -0.83 7.40 10.08
C ASP A 130 -1.02 8.40 8.94
N THR A 131 -2.21 8.97 8.77
CA THR A 131 -2.44 10.02 7.75
C THR A 131 -1.57 11.25 8.03
N LEU A 132 -1.20 12.00 6.98
CA LEU A 132 -0.43 13.25 7.13
C LEU A 132 -1.08 14.22 8.12
N THR A 133 -2.41 14.29 8.17
CA THR A 133 -3.19 15.13 9.09
C THR A 133 -3.02 14.78 10.58
N SER A 134 -2.37 13.66 10.90
CA SER A 134 -2.11 13.22 12.28
C SER A 134 -0.83 13.82 12.89
N PHE A 135 -0.17 14.78 12.22
CA PHE A 135 1.04 15.40 12.74
C PHE A 135 0.80 16.03 14.12
N ARG A 136 1.81 15.96 14.99
CA ARG A 136 1.78 16.38 16.40
C ARG A 136 2.42 17.74 16.63
N SER A 137 3.17 18.24 15.66
CA SER A 137 3.78 19.57 15.70
C SER A 137 4.07 20.09 14.30
N CYS A 138 4.25 21.41 14.19
CA CYS A 138 4.73 22.04 12.95
C CYS A 138 6.09 21.46 12.52
N GLU A 139 6.97 21.17 13.48
CA GLU A 139 8.27 20.55 13.22
C GLU A 139 8.13 19.16 12.59
N GLU A 140 7.24 18.30 13.10
CA GLU A 140 6.99 16.98 12.52
C GLU A 140 6.45 17.11 11.09
N PHE A 141 5.50 18.02 10.86
CA PHE A 141 4.96 18.27 9.53
C PHE A 141 6.03 18.71 8.54
N VAL A 142 6.89 19.67 8.90
CA VAL A 142 7.99 20.14 8.04
C VAL A 142 8.98 19.01 7.75
N LYS A 143 9.32 18.18 8.75
CA LYS A 143 10.19 17.01 8.55
C LYS A 143 9.60 16.02 7.55
N VAL A 144 8.31 15.71 7.65
CA VAL A 144 7.64 14.81 6.70
C VAL A 144 7.69 15.37 5.28
N LEU A 145 7.54 16.68 5.09
CA LEU A 145 7.67 17.30 3.76
C LEU A 145 9.10 17.22 3.22
N LEU A 146 10.12 17.41 4.07
CA LEU A 146 11.52 17.22 3.68
C LEU A 146 11.80 15.76 3.28
N ASP A 147 11.31 14.80 4.06
CA ASP A 147 11.42 13.38 3.73
C ASP A 147 10.71 13.04 2.40
N CYS A 148 9.59 13.69 2.09
CA CYS A 148 8.93 13.55 0.79
C CYS A 148 9.80 14.07 -0.36
N VAL A 149 10.49 15.20 -0.18
CA VAL A 149 11.38 15.75 -1.21
C VAL A 149 12.57 14.83 -1.45
N ASP A 150 13.24 14.38 -0.39
CA ASP A 150 14.36 13.43 -0.48
C ASP A 150 13.91 12.12 -1.15
N TRP A 151 12.71 11.63 -0.80
CA TRP A 151 12.13 10.42 -1.39
C TRP A 151 11.84 10.59 -2.88
N LEU A 152 11.26 11.72 -3.28
CA LEU A 152 11.01 12.02 -4.70
C LEU A 152 12.31 12.12 -5.50
N GLU A 153 13.36 12.69 -4.92
CA GLU A 153 14.69 12.73 -5.53
C GLU A 153 15.27 11.31 -5.70
N PHE A 154 15.16 10.45 -4.68
CA PHE A 154 15.56 9.05 -4.77
C PHE A 154 14.78 8.30 -5.86
N LEU A 155 13.45 8.43 -5.87
CA LEU A 155 12.60 7.80 -6.90
C LEU A 155 13.02 8.25 -8.31
N HIS A 156 13.24 9.55 -8.50
CA HIS A 156 13.60 10.08 -9.81
C HIS A 156 15.01 9.66 -10.25
N LYS A 157 16.03 9.87 -9.40
CA LYS A 157 17.44 9.68 -9.78
C LYS A 157 17.90 8.23 -9.73
N LYS A 158 17.32 7.40 -8.84
CA LYS A 158 17.79 6.03 -8.59
C LYS A 158 16.86 4.97 -9.16
N CYS A 159 15.56 5.26 -9.16
CA CYS A 159 14.54 4.32 -9.64
C CYS A 159 13.98 4.67 -11.01
N GLU A 160 14.25 5.88 -11.54
CA GLU A 160 13.65 6.41 -12.77
C GLU A 160 12.11 6.46 -12.71
N ILE A 161 11.57 6.71 -11.50
CA ILE A 161 10.13 6.73 -11.22
C ILE A 161 9.71 8.15 -10.85
N VAL A 162 8.55 8.57 -11.37
CA VAL A 162 7.85 9.78 -10.95
C VAL A 162 6.54 9.37 -10.27
N HIS A 163 6.27 9.84 -9.06
CA HIS A 163 5.07 9.45 -8.30
C HIS A 163 3.76 9.86 -9.00
N GLY A 164 3.72 11.05 -9.59
CA GLY A 164 2.58 11.54 -10.39
C GLY A 164 1.34 11.98 -9.61
N ASP A 165 1.14 11.49 -8.38
CA ASP A 165 -0.04 11.79 -7.56
C ASP A 165 0.31 12.17 -6.10
N LEU A 166 1.07 13.26 -5.92
CA LEU A 166 1.41 13.72 -4.57
C LEU A 166 0.23 14.50 -3.98
N SER A 167 -0.37 13.98 -2.90
CA SER A 167 -1.49 14.61 -2.22
C SER A 167 -1.49 14.29 -0.73
N VAL A 168 -2.24 15.07 0.06
CA VAL A 168 -2.40 14.85 1.52
C VAL A 168 -2.87 13.44 1.86
N ASN A 169 -3.63 12.80 0.96
CA ASN A 169 -4.17 11.44 1.15
C ASN A 169 -3.17 10.33 0.83
N ASN A 170 -2.12 10.64 0.06
CA ASN A 170 -1.11 9.67 -0.37
C ASN A 170 0.18 9.75 0.46
N ILE A 171 0.25 10.68 1.42
CA ILE A 171 1.37 10.84 2.34
C ILE A 171 0.98 10.28 3.72
N VAL A 172 1.82 9.41 4.25
CA VAL A 172 1.65 8.81 5.57
C VAL A 172 2.87 9.10 6.45
N ILE A 173 2.62 9.21 7.76
CA ILE A 173 3.65 9.39 8.78
C ILE A 173 3.89 8.03 9.43
N TYR A 174 5.10 7.50 9.28
CA TYR A 174 5.54 6.36 10.07
C TYR A 174 6.36 6.85 11.26
N ARG A 175 5.89 6.55 12.47
CA ARG A 175 6.59 6.84 13.72
C ARG A 175 7.24 5.56 14.18
N SER A 176 8.58 5.50 14.13
CA SER A 176 9.31 4.36 14.68
C SER A 176 8.92 4.17 16.15
N PRO A 177 8.60 2.94 16.60
CA PRO A 177 8.33 2.70 18.01
C PRO A 177 9.54 3.15 18.83
N LEU A 178 9.29 3.89 19.93
CA LEU A 178 10.36 4.17 20.89
C LEU A 178 10.90 2.81 21.39
N PRO A 179 12.23 2.68 21.60
CA PRO A 179 12.77 1.52 22.30
C PRO A 179 12.00 1.35 23.60
N HIS A 180 11.52 0.14 23.89
CA HIS A 180 10.94 -0.10 25.21
C HIS A 180 11.97 0.28 26.25
N PRO A 181 11.62 1.09 27.28
CA PRO A 181 12.51 1.27 28.40
C PRO A 181 12.84 -0.12 28.96
N PRO A 182 14.11 -0.36 29.36
CA PRO A 182 14.47 -1.64 29.94
C PRO A 182 13.54 -1.97 31.11
N PRO A 183 13.25 -3.26 31.36
CA PRO A 183 12.52 -3.67 32.55
C PRO A 183 13.16 -2.98 33.77
N LYS A 184 12.35 -2.36 34.62
CA LYS A 184 12.85 -1.90 35.91
C LYS A 184 13.20 -3.15 36.72
N ASP A 185 14.48 -3.28 37.06
CA ASP A 185 14.97 -4.25 38.06
C ASP A 185 14.26 -4.07 39.41
#